data_AF-A0A349FG77-F1
#
_entry.id   AF-A0A349FG77-F1
#
_cell.length_a   1.000
_cell.length_b   1.000
_cell.length_c   1.000
_cell.angle_alpha   90.00
_cell.angle_beta   90.00
_cell.angle_gamma   90.00
#
_symmetry.space_group_name_H-M   'P 1'
#
loop_
_entity.id
_entity.type
_entity.pdbx_description
1 polymer ?
#
loop_
_entity_poly.entity_id
_entity_poly.type
_entity_poly.pdbx_seq_one_letter_code
_entity_poly.pdbx_strand_id
1 'polypeptide(L)' 'SFLTPPVGFALFYLKGVCPEGVALKDIYRGVIPFILIQLVALIGLVMWPQLVLWLPSVAYG' A
#
# COMPACT_ATOMS: atom_id res chain seq x y z
N SER A 1 12.83 4.06 -4.17
CA SER A 1 13.44 3.28 -5.26
C SER A 1 12.61 2.03 -5.56
N PHE A 2 11.41 2.22 -6.12
CA PHE A 2 10.48 1.17 -6.60
C PHE A 2 9.60 1.69 -7.76
N LEU A 3 10.00 2.81 -8.38
CA LEU A 3 9.15 3.56 -9.31
C LEU A 3 9.47 3.31 -10.80
N THR A 4 10.52 2.55 -11.14
CA THR A 4 10.79 2.14 -12.54
C THR A 4 11.78 0.97 -12.60
N PRO A 5 11.62 -0.06 -13.46
CA PRO A 5 10.43 -0.80 -13.94
C PRO A 5 10.42 -2.28 -13.42
N PRO A 6 9.33 -3.07 -13.40
CA PRO A 6 7.90 -2.79 -13.33
C PRO A 6 7.38 -2.81 -11.86
N VAL A 7 6.30 -2.07 -11.60
CA VAL A 7 5.61 -1.98 -10.30
C VAL A 7 5.15 -3.35 -9.77
N GLY A 8 5.04 -4.36 -10.64
CA GLY A 8 4.70 -5.74 -10.30
C GLY A 8 5.86 -6.62 -9.80
N PHE A 9 7.08 -6.12 -9.63
CA PHE A 9 8.23 -6.95 -9.23
C PHE A 9 7.98 -7.74 -7.94
N ALA A 10 7.37 -7.12 -6.93
CA ALA A 10 7.02 -7.82 -5.69
C ALA A 10 6.01 -8.94 -5.91
N LEU A 11 5.02 -8.75 -6.80
CA LEU A 11 4.01 -9.76 -7.13
C LEU A 11 4.62 -10.92 -7.92
N PHE A 12 5.54 -10.64 -8.85
CA PHE A 12 6.27 -11.68 -9.60
C PHE A 12 7.26 -12.44 -8.72
N TYR A 13 7.94 -11.74 -7.79
CA TYR A 13 8.78 -12.38 -6.78
C TYR A 13 7.95 -13.31 -5.88
N LEU A 14 6.81 -12.84 -5.37
CA LEU A 14 5.89 -13.66 -4.59
C LEU A 14 5.42 -14.87 -5.40
N LYS A 15 5.07 -14.67 -6.67
CA LYS A 15 4.67 -15.77 -7.55
C LYS A 15 5.80 -16.80 -7.74
N GLY A 16 7.06 -16.39 -7.74
CA GLY A 16 8.22 -17.26 -7.87
C GLY A 16 8.51 -18.13 -6.64
N VAL A 17 8.06 -17.71 -5.45
CA VAL A 17 8.20 -18.49 -4.20
C VAL A 17 6.92 -19.22 -3.80
N CYS A 18 5.79 -18.95 -4.47
CA CYS A 18 4.53 -19.61 -4.20
C CYS A 18 4.52 -21.08 -4.69
N PRO A 19 3.84 -21.99 -3.97
CA PRO A 19 3.62 -23.36 -4.42
C PRO A 19 2.94 -23.44 -5.80
N GLU A 20 3.13 -24.58 -6.47
CA GLU A 20 2.41 -24.88 -7.70
C GLU A 20 0.89 -24.84 -7.47
N GLY A 21 0.16 -24.25 -8.42
CA GLY A 21 -1.29 -24.07 -8.33
C GLY A 21 -1.77 -22.71 -7.82
N VAL A 22 -0.92 -21.88 -7.18
CA VAL A 22 -1.30 -20.51 -6.79
C VAL A 22 -1.30 -19.60 -8.03
N ALA A 23 -2.44 -19.07 -8.44
CA ALA A 23 -2.51 -18.17 -9.58
C ALA A 23 -2.13 -16.74 -9.18
N LEU A 24 -1.69 -15.93 -10.15
CA LEU A 24 -1.41 -14.51 -9.93
C LEU A 24 -2.66 -13.79 -9.35
N LYS A 25 -3.86 -14.20 -9.78
CA LYS A 25 -5.15 -13.71 -9.29
C LYS A 25 -5.33 -13.88 -7.78
N ASP A 26 -4.79 -14.94 -7.19
CA ASP A 26 -4.90 -15.21 -5.76
C ASP A 26 -4.04 -14.23 -4.96
N ILE A 27 -2.84 -13.93 -5.48
CA ILE A 27 -1.94 -12.92 -4.91
C ILE A 27 -2.60 -11.53 -4.98
N TYR A 28 -3.22 -11.17 -6.12
CA TYR A 28 -3.96 -9.91 -6.25
C TYR A 28 -5.15 -9.83 -5.28
N ARG A 29 -5.91 -10.92 -5.11
CA ARG A 29 -7.02 -10.95 -4.15
C ARG A 29 -6.54 -10.77 -2.71
N GLY A 30 -5.39 -11.34 -2.36
CA GLY A 30 -4.80 -11.22 -1.04
C GLY A 30 -4.42 -9.77 -0.68
N VAL A 31 -3.95 -8.97 -1.65
CA VAL A 31 -3.50 -7.60 -1.37
C VAL A 31 -4.64 -6.56 -1.34
N ILE A 32 -5.77 -6.82 -2.01
CA ILE A 32 -6.93 -5.91 -2.06
C ILE A 32 -7.38 -5.40 -0.67
N PRO A 33 -7.63 -6.24 0.36
CA PRO A 33 -8.10 -5.74 1.65
C PRO A 33 -7.10 -4.77 2.31
N PHE A 34 -5.80 -4.98 2.14
CA PHE A 34 -4.78 -4.07 2.66
C PHE A 34 -4.77 -2.73 1.93
N ILE A 35 -4.93 -2.75 0.60
CA ILE A 35 -5.07 -1.52 -0.20
C ILE A 35 -6.31 -0.74 0.25
N LEU A 36 -7.44 -1.42 0.49
CA LEU A 36 -8.66 -0.77 0.96
C LEU A 36 -8.46 -0.11 2.33
N ILE A 37 -7.81 -0.78 3.28
CA ILE A 37 -7.49 -0.19 4.58
C ILE A 37 -6.58 1.04 4.41
N GLN A 38 -5.57 0.95 3.54
CA GLN A 38 -4.66 2.07 3.26
C GLN A 38 -5.39 3.27 2.66
N LEU A 39 -6.34 3.02 1.74
CA LEU A 39 -7.17 4.06 1.14
C LEU A 39 -8.12 4.69 2.16
N VAL A 40 -8.73 3.90 3.04
CA VAL A 40 -9.58 4.43 4.13
C VAL A 40 -8.76 5.33 5.06
N ALA A 41 -7.56 4.88 5.45
CA ALA A 41 -6.65 5.69 6.24
C ALA A 41 -6.29 7.00 5.52
N LEU A 42 -5.91 6.93 4.23
CA LEU A 42 -5.59 8.10 3.41
C LEU A 42 -6.76 9.09 3.34
N ILE A 43 -7.98 8.61 3.09
CA ILE A 43 -9.18 9.43 3.07
C ILE A 43 -9.39 10.09 4.44
N GLY A 44 -9.20 9.34 5.53
CA GLY A 44 -9.24 9.88 6.89
C GLY A 44 -8.26 11.04 7.09
N LEU A 45 -7.02 10.91 6.62
CA LEU A 45 -6.02 11.97 6.71
C LEU A 45 -6.40 13.21 5.88
N VAL A 46 -7.01 13.01 4.71
CA VAL A 46 -7.48 14.11 3.84
C VAL A 46 -8.67 14.84 4.47
N MET A 47 -9.60 14.11 5.11
CA MET A 47 -10.76 14.73 5.78
C MET A 47 -10.42 15.39 7.11
N TRP A 48 -9.44 14.85 7.85
CA TRP A 48 -8.95 15.41 9.11
C TRP A 48 -7.46 15.77 9.02
N PRO A 49 -7.11 16.84 8.28
CA PRO A 49 -5.71 17.21 8.05
C PRO A 49 -4.95 17.51 9.35
N GLN A 50 -5.65 17.89 10.42
CA GLN A 50 -5.08 18.12 11.75
C GLN A 50 -4.32 16.90 12.28
N LEU A 51 -4.72 15.67 11.92
CA LEU A 51 -4.00 14.45 12.31
C LEU A 51 -2.53 14.45 11.86
N VAL A 52 -2.24 15.10 10.73
CA VAL A 52 -0.90 15.14 10.12
C VAL A 52 -0.23 16.49 10.32
N LEU A 53 -1.01 17.57 10.36
CA LEU A 53 -0.50 18.94 10.43
C LEU A 53 -0.17 19.40 11.85
N TRP A 54 -0.69 18.75 12.90
CA TRP A 54 -0.45 19.21 14.27
C TRP A 54 1.04 19.21 14.64
N LEU A 55 1.77 18.13 14.32
CA LEU A 55 3.16 17.98 14.71
C LEU A 55 4.08 18.97 13.99
N PRO A 56 4.00 19.15 12.64
CA PRO A 56 4.73 20.21 11.97
C PRO A 56 4.43 21.60 12.51
N SER A 57 3.16 21.89 12.83
CA SER A 57 2.76 23.18 13.42
C SER A 57 3.35 23.42 14.80
N VAL A 58 3.64 22.38 15.58
CA VAL A 58 4.27 22.50 16.91
C VAL A 58 5.80 22.52 16.81
N ALA A 59 6.37 21.75 15.88
CA ALA A 59 7.81 21.61 15.74
C ALA A 59 8.47 22.77 14.95
N TYR A 60 7.74 23.37 14.02
CA TYR A 60 8.25 24.40 13.11
C TYR A 60 7.37 25.67 13.04
N GLY A 61 6.29 25.73 13.83
CA GLY A 61 5.43 26.91 13.95
C GLY A 61 5.92 27.90 14.99
#